data_AF-A0A349MGG4-F1
#
_entry.id   AF-A0A349MGG4-F1
#
_cell.length_a   1.000
_cell.length_b   1.000
_cell.length_c   1.000
_cell.angle_alpha   90.00
_cell.angle_beta   90.00
_cell.angle_gamma   90.00
#
_symmetry.space_group_name_H-M   'P 1'
#
loop_
_entity.id
_entity.type
_entity.pdbx_description
1 polymer ?
#
loop_
_entity_poly.entity_id
_entity_poly.type
_entity_poly.pdbx_seq_one_letter_code
_entity_poly.pdbx_strand_id
1 'polypeptide(L)'
;MAQKHSPVIFQQCGFSLVELIMVIVVIGILSAMALPKFGTITPTAADANAQSIAGALGVAAANYNAQCAVGLGSCTALTCSTGMNLLSGITVGDYAVAGSPNSGCTIKHVQGETTYTSSTLLP
;
A
#
# COMPACT_ATOMS: atom_id res chain seq x y z
N MET A 1 -19.00 70.18 5.42
CA MET A 1 -17.88 69.30 5.80
C MET A 1 -17.88 68.11 4.85
N ALA A 2 -17.06 68.11 3.81
CA ALA A 2 -16.98 67.01 2.85
C ALA A 2 -15.56 66.45 2.87
N GLN A 3 -15.39 65.26 3.44
CA GLN A 3 -14.12 64.53 3.48
C GLN A 3 -13.85 64.00 2.07
N LYS A 4 -12.83 64.57 1.42
CA LYS A 4 -12.32 64.15 0.14
C LYS A 4 -11.73 62.74 0.28
N HIS A 5 -12.46 61.73 -0.18
CA HIS A 5 -11.95 60.37 -0.30
C HIS A 5 -11.04 60.30 -1.53
N SER A 6 -9.72 60.32 -1.30
CA SER A 6 -8.73 60.10 -2.36
C SER A 6 -8.68 58.59 -2.66
N PRO A 7 -8.94 58.15 -3.91
CA PRO A 7 -8.87 56.75 -4.28
C PRO A 7 -7.42 56.26 -4.28
N VAL A 8 -7.19 55.11 -3.65
CA VAL A 8 -5.87 54.45 -3.64
C VAL A 8 -5.69 53.74 -4.97
N ILE A 9 -4.93 54.33 -5.89
CA ILE A 9 -4.56 53.70 -7.16
C ILE A 9 -3.44 52.69 -6.86
N PHE A 10 -3.78 51.41 -6.73
CA PHE A 10 -2.79 50.34 -6.71
C PHE A 10 -2.10 50.30 -8.07
N GLN A 11 -0.79 50.58 -8.11
CA GLN A 11 -0.02 50.43 -9.33
C GLN A 11 0.03 48.95 -9.71
N GLN A 12 -0.46 48.61 -10.90
CA GLN A 12 -0.27 47.29 -11.47
C GLN A 12 1.19 47.13 -11.87
N CYS A 13 1.99 46.55 -10.97
CA CYS A 13 3.27 45.96 -11.33
C CYS A 13 2.98 44.78 -12.27
N GLY A 14 3.27 44.94 -13.57
CA GLY A 14 3.16 43.87 -14.54
C GLY A 14 4.09 42.70 -14.19
N PHE A 15 3.66 41.49 -14.52
CA PHE A 15 4.45 40.27 -14.35
C PHE A 15 5.68 40.31 -15.27
N SER A 16 6.87 40.14 -14.71
CA SER A 16 8.11 40.17 -15.49
C SER A 16 8.25 38.92 -16.33
N LEU A 17 8.78 39.05 -17.55
CA LEU A 17 9.12 37.91 -18.40
C LEU A 17 10.11 36.96 -17.68
N VAL A 18 10.99 37.53 -16.84
CA VAL A 18 11.90 36.73 -16.01
C VAL A 18 11.18 35.94 -14.92
N GLU A 19 10.07 36.45 -14.37
CA GLU A 19 9.26 35.71 -13.39
C GLU A 19 8.60 34.51 -14.04
N LEU A 20 8.08 34.65 -15.26
CA LEU A 20 7.50 33.52 -16.01
C LEU A 20 8.55 32.43 -16.24
N ILE A 21 9.74 32.82 -16.71
CA ILE A 21 10.82 31.88 -17.04
C ILE A 21 11.32 31.18 -15.77
N MET A 22 11.52 31.91 -14.68
CA MET A 22 11.99 31.34 -13.43
C MET A 22 10.97 30.31 -12.89
N VAL A 23 9.68 30.60 -12.97
CA VAL A 23 8.62 29.66 -12.53
C VAL A 23 8.64 28.36 -13.33
N ILE A 24 8.71 28.42 -14.68
CA ILE A 24 8.73 27.20 -15.50
C ILE A 24 10.01 26.37 -15.28
N VAL A 25 11.14 27.04 -14.98
CA VAL A 25 12.39 26.36 -14.64
C VAL A 25 12.27 25.66 -13.29
N VAL A 26 11.69 26.32 -12.28
CA VAL A 26 11.49 25.73 -10.95
C VAL A 26 10.54 24.54 -11.02
N ILE A 27 9.37 24.67 -11.65
CA ILE A 27 8.44 23.53 -11.78
C ILE A 27 9.04 22.41 -12.65
N GLY A 28 9.90 22.72 -13.63
CA GLY A 28 10.62 21.74 -14.43
C GLY A 28 11.56 20.86 -13.58
N ILE A 29 12.36 21.48 -12.72
CA ILE A 29 13.28 20.76 -11.82
C ILE A 29 12.50 19.94 -10.78
N LEU A 30 11.49 20.54 -10.15
CA LEU A 30 10.65 19.84 -9.16
C LEU A 30 9.93 18.64 -9.79
N SER A 31 9.41 18.78 -11.01
CA SER A 31 8.72 17.70 -11.72
C SER A 31 9.67 16.56 -12.07
N ALA A 32 10.89 16.87 -12.52
CA ALA A 32 11.91 15.87 -12.81
C ALA A 32 12.29 15.03 -11.57
N MET A 33 12.28 15.63 -10.37
CA MET A 33 12.54 14.92 -9.11
C MET A 33 11.34 14.12 -8.59
N ALA A 34 10.11 14.58 -8.84
CA ALA A 34 8.91 13.96 -8.29
C ALA A 34 8.40 12.76 -9.10
N LEU A 35 8.48 12.82 -10.44
CA LEU A 35 8.01 11.77 -11.34
C LEU A 35 8.56 10.35 -11.10
N PRO A 36 9.88 10.12 -10.84
CA PRO A 36 10.41 8.75 -10.77
C PRO A 36 9.83 7.91 -9.63
N LYS A 37 9.31 8.54 -8.58
CA LYS A 37 8.72 7.82 -7.44
C LYS A 37 7.30 7.35 -7.74
N PHE A 38 6.51 8.07 -8.52
CA PHE A 38 5.09 7.74 -8.72
C PHE A 38 4.85 6.44 -9.48
N GLY A 39 5.78 6.03 -10.36
CA GLY A 39 5.62 4.82 -11.18
C GLY A 39 5.73 3.50 -10.40
N THR A 40 6.42 3.46 -9.25
CA THR A 40 6.74 2.21 -8.54
C THR A 40 6.02 2.05 -7.20
N ILE A 41 5.23 3.03 -6.76
CA ILE A 41 4.52 2.96 -5.47
C ILE A 41 3.51 1.82 -5.46
N THR A 42 2.75 1.63 -6.53
CA THR A 42 1.73 0.58 -6.63
C THR A 42 2.29 -0.84 -6.49
N PRO A 43 3.29 -1.27 -7.28
CA PRO A 43 3.86 -2.62 -7.13
C PRO A 43 4.57 -2.80 -5.79
N THR A 44 5.25 -1.77 -5.28
CA THR A 44 5.92 -1.85 -3.97
C THR A 44 4.92 -1.99 -2.81
N ALA A 45 3.80 -1.25 -2.87
CA ALA A 45 2.74 -1.34 -1.88
C ALA A 45 2.02 -2.71 -1.96
N ALA A 46 1.78 -3.21 -3.17
CA ALA A 46 1.24 -4.54 -3.41
C ALA A 46 2.11 -5.64 -2.79
N ASP A 47 3.42 -5.56 -3.00
CA ASP A 47 4.39 -6.50 -2.43
C ASP A 47 4.43 -6.42 -0.89
N ALA A 48 4.42 -5.22 -0.31
CA ALA A 48 4.34 -5.03 1.15
C ALA A 48 3.04 -5.59 1.75
N ASN A 49 1.91 -5.45 1.05
CA ASN A 49 0.65 -6.04 1.46
C ASN A 49 0.70 -7.57 1.40
N ALA A 50 1.23 -8.16 0.32
CA ALA A 50 1.40 -9.60 0.19
C ALA A 50 2.28 -10.19 1.31
N GLN A 51 3.37 -9.50 1.66
CA GLN A 51 4.23 -9.87 2.79
C GLN A 51 3.48 -9.84 4.12
N SER A 52 2.68 -8.79 4.36
CA SER A 52 1.90 -8.63 5.59
C SER A 52 0.85 -9.74 5.73
N ILE A 53 0.20 -10.12 4.63
CA ILE A 53 -0.77 -11.21 4.57
C ILE A 53 -0.09 -12.55 4.84
N ALA A 54 1.09 -12.79 4.26
CA ALA A 54 1.87 -13.99 4.53
C ALA A 54 2.18 -14.13 6.03
N GLY A 55 2.59 -13.04 6.69
CA GLY A 55 2.82 -13.02 8.14
C GLY A 55 1.55 -13.30 8.95
N ALA A 56 0.45 -12.66 8.60
CA ALA A 56 -0.84 -12.84 9.28
C ALA A 56 -1.35 -14.29 9.17
N LEU A 57 -1.21 -14.91 7.99
CA LEU A 57 -1.56 -16.32 7.77
C LEU A 57 -0.70 -17.27 8.60
N GLY A 58 0.60 -16.99 8.74
CA GLY A 58 1.49 -17.79 9.61
C GLY A 58 1.05 -17.78 11.08
N VAL A 59 0.65 -16.61 11.60
CA VAL A 59 0.14 -16.48 12.98
C VAL A 59 -1.24 -17.13 13.11
N ALA A 60 -2.13 -16.96 12.13
CA ALA A 60 -3.43 -17.60 12.12
C ALA A 60 -3.32 -19.12 12.10
N ALA A 61 -2.37 -19.67 11.34
CA ALA A 61 -2.05 -21.10 11.32
C ALA A 61 -1.59 -21.60 12.68
N ALA A 62 -0.67 -20.87 13.33
CA ALA A 62 -0.16 -21.19 14.66
C ALA A 62 -1.29 -21.22 15.69
N ASN A 63 -2.16 -20.20 15.69
CA ASN A 63 -3.29 -20.13 16.60
C ASN A 63 -4.35 -21.23 16.33
N TYR A 64 -4.58 -21.56 15.06
CA TYR A 64 -5.47 -22.66 14.69
C TYR A 64 -4.96 -24.01 15.20
N ASN A 65 -3.67 -24.29 15.01
CA ASN A 65 -3.03 -25.50 15.52
C ASN A 65 -3.04 -25.57 17.05
N ALA A 66 -2.78 -24.45 17.73
CA ALA A 66 -2.85 -24.39 19.18
C ALA A 66 -4.25 -24.72 19.70
N GLN A 67 -5.31 -24.15 19.11
CA GLN A 67 -6.69 -24.42 19.47
C GLN A 67 -7.10 -25.87 19.19
N CYS A 68 -6.65 -26.44 18.07
CA CYS A 68 -6.83 -27.86 17.77
C CYS A 68 -6.17 -28.76 18.83
N ALA A 69 -4.92 -28.47 19.22
CA ALA A 69 -4.17 -29.27 20.19
C ALA A 69 -4.84 -29.33 21.57
N VAL A 70 -5.58 -28.28 21.95
CA VAL A 70 -6.33 -28.22 23.22
C VAL A 70 -7.81 -28.57 23.07
N GLY A 71 -8.26 -29.01 21.89
CA GLY A 71 -9.65 -29.41 21.64
C GLY A 71 -10.66 -28.26 21.63
N LEU A 72 -10.20 -27.00 21.52
CA LEU A 72 -11.04 -25.80 21.49
C LEU A 72 -11.37 -25.32 20.07
N GLY A 73 -10.83 -25.98 19.04
CA GLY A 73 -11.03 -25.62 17.64
C GLY A 73 -11.10 -26.83 16.71
N SER A 74 -11.45 -26.59 15.45
CA SER A 74 -11.37 -27.61 14.41
C SER A 74 -9.91 -27.98 14.13
N CYS A 75 -9.67 -29.24 13.76
CA CYS A 75 -8.37 -29.75 13.33
C CYS A 75 -8.30 -30.02 11.82
N THR A 76 -9.32 -29.59 11.07
CA THR A 76 -9.33 -29.78 9.61
C THR A 76 -8.24 -28.93 8.97
N ALA A 77 -7.55 -29.47 7.96
CA ALA A 77 -6.58 -28.69 7.19
C ALA A 77 -7.29 -27.54 6.48
N LEU A 78 -6.97 -26.29 6.84
CA LEU A 78 -7.40 -25.13 6.07
C LEU A 78 -6.57 -25.03 4.78
N THR A 79 -7.13 -24.36 3.78
CA THR A 79 -6.35 -23.87 2.65
C THR A 79 -5.96 -22.42 2.91
N CYS A 80 -4.83 -21.96 2.36
CA CYS A 80 -4.42 -20.56 2.49
C CYS A 80 -5.45 -19.60 1.88
N SER A 81 -6.12 -20.05 0.82
CA SER A 81 -7.17 -19.29 0.14
C SER A 81 -8.40 -19.09 1.04
N THR A 82 -8.81 -20.14 1.76
CA THR A 82 -9.87 -20.03 2.78
C THR A 82 -9.42 -19.13 3.94
N GLY A 83 -8.18 -19.29 4.42
CA GLY A 83 -7.62 -18.45 5.48
C GLY A 83 -7.62 -16.96 5.13
N MET A 84 -7.31 -16.61 3.88
CA MET A 84 -7.36 -15.23 3.42
C MET A 84 -8.76 -14.65 3.32
N ASN A 85 -9.77 -15.47 3.03
CA ASN A 85 -11.17 -15.03 3.00
C ASN A 85 -11.64 -14.57 4.39
N LEU A 86 -11.01 -15.06 5.46
CA LEU A 86 -11.30 -14.68 6.84
C LEU A 86 -10.61 -13.38 7.27
N LEU A 87 -9.68 -12.84 6.47
CA LEU A 87 -9.03 -11.57 6.75
C LEU A 87 -9.86 -10.42 6.16
N SER A 88 -10.29 -9.50 7.02
CA SER A 88 -11.05 -8.31 6.62
C SER A 88 -10.24 -7.41 5.69
N GLY A 89 -10.87 -6.94 4.61
CA GLY A 89 -10.28 -5.94 3.69
C GLY A 89 -9.40 -6.52 2.59
N ILE A 90 -9.43 -7.83 2.38
CA ILE A 90 -8.67 -8.52 1.32
C ILE A 90 -9.64 -9.16 0.33
N THR A 91 -9.47 -8.86 -0.96
CA THR A 91 -10.11 -9.60 -2.04
C THR A 91 -9.15 -10.70 -2.51
N VAL A 92 -9.50 -11.97 -2.31
CA VAL A 92 -8.60 -13.09 -2.67
C VAL A 92 -8.26 -13.11 -4.16
N GLY A 93 -9.13 -12.56 -5.03
CA GLY A 93 -8.89 -12.45 -6.48
C GLY A 93 -7.71 -11.56 -6.87
N ASP A 94 -7.27 -10.65 -5.99
CA ASP A 94 -6.11 -9.79 -6.21
C ASP A 94 -4.78 -10.49 -5.87
N TYR A 95 -4.84 -11.75 -5.41
CA TYR A 95 -3.68 -12.51 -4.98
C TYR A 95 -3.66 -13.91 -5.60
N ALA A 96 -2.51 -14.30 -6.14
CA ALA A 96 -2.21 -15.70 -6.40
C ALA A 96 -1.79 -16.37 -5.08
N VAL A 97 -2.59 -17.33 -4.64
CA VAL A 97 -2.44 -17.97 -3.32
C VAL A 97 -2.41 -19.49 -3.47
N ALA A 98 -1.46 -20.14 -2.81
CA ALA A 98 -1.37 -21.60 -2.82
C ALA A 98 -0.79 -22.14 -1.50
N GLY A 99 -0.96 -23.45 -1.31
CA GLY A 99 -0.47 -24.15 -0.13
C GLY A 99 -1.50 -24.27 1.00
N SER A 100 -0.99 -24.65 2.16
CA SER A 100 -1.76 -24.82 3.40
C SER A 100 -1.09 -24.03 4.53
N PRO A 101 -1.86 -23.41 5.44
CA PRO A 101 -1.32 -22.73 6.60
C PRO A 101 -0.41 -23.64 7.44
N ASN A 102 -0.59 -24.96 7.38
CA ASN A 102 0.21 -25.94 8.11
C ASN A 102 1.55 -26.30 7.44
N SER A 103 1.71 -26.03 6.15
CA SER A 103 2.89 -26.42 5.36
C SER A 103 3.57 -25.23 4.67
N GLY A 104 3.05 -24.02 4.90
CA GLY A 104 3.44 -22.80 4.23
C GLY A 104 2.43 -22.39 3.15
N CYS A 105 2.04 -21.12 3.20
CA CYS A 105 1.26 -20.45 2.17
C CYS A 105 2.18 -19.65 1.26
N THR A 106 1.98 -19.71 -0.05
CA THR A 106 2.58 -18.75 -0.98
C THR A 106 1.54 -17.71 -1.37
N ILE A 107 1.94 -16.44 -1.35
CA ILE A 107 1.09 -15.29 -1.64
C ILE A 107 1.87 -14.36 -2.58
N LYS A 108 1.27 -14.04 -3.72
CA LYS A 108 1.75 -13.01 -4.65
C LYS A 108 0.59 -12.10 -5.02
N HIS A 109 0.74 -10.78 -4.91
CA HIS A 109 -0.26 -9.86 -5.42
C HIS A 109 -0.23 -9.82 -6.96
N VAL A 110 -1.37 -9.70 -7.64
CA VAL A 110 -1.44 -9.75 -9.12
C VAL A 110 -0.68 -8.61 -9.82
N GLN A 111 -0.51 -7.48 -9.13
CA GLN A 111 0.32 -6.34 -9.55
C GLN A 111 1.72 -6.32 -8.90
N GLY A 112 1.98 -7.28 -8.01
CA GLY A 112 3.27 -7.43 -7.34
C GLY A 112 4.20 -8.32 -8.16
N GLU A 113 5.50 -8.18 -7.95
CA GLU A 113 6.50 -9.01 -8.63
C GLU A 113 6.93 -10.18 -7.74
N THR A 114 6.89 -9.97 -6.42
CA THR A 114 7.47 -10.88 -5.43
C THR A 114 6.45 -11.88 -4.91
N THR A 115 6.86 -13.14 -4.75
CA THR A 115 6.07 -14.17 -4.05
C THR A 115 6.59 -14.31 -2.63
N TYR A 116 5.69 -14.20 -1.66
CA TYR A 116 5.99 -14.34 -0.24
C TYR A 116 5.50 -15.68 0.27
N THR A 117 6.30 -16.34 1.08
CA THR A 117 5.92 -17.59 1.73
C THR A 117 5.70 -17.34 3.21
N SER A 118 4.53 -17.70 3.75
CA SER A 118 4.31 -17.70 5.19
C SER A 118 5.19 -18.79 5.81
N SER A 119 6.12 -18.41 6.68
CA SER A 119 6.84 -19.39 7.48
C SER A 119 5.99 -19.74 8.69
N THR A 120 5.62 -21.01 8.84
CA THR A 120 5.02 -21.52 10.06
C THR A 120 6.06 -21.43 11.17
N LEU A 121 5.89 -20.48 12.09
CA LEU A 121 6.65 -20.41 13.33
C LEU A 121 6.14 -21.48 14.31
N LEU A 122 6.18 -22.76 13.92
CA LEU A 122 6.06 -23.89 14.83
C LEU A 122 6.88 -25.08 14.28
N PRO A 123 7.72 -25.73 15.11
CA PRO A 123 8.21 -27.08 14.84
C PRO A 123 7.10 -28.14 14.94
#